data_AF-A0A9C6DMT4-F1
#
_entry.id   AF-A0A9C6DMT4-F1
#
_cell.length_a   1.000
_cell.length_b   1.000
_cell.length_c   1.000
_cell.angle_alpha   90.00
_cell.angle_beta   90.00
_cell.angle_gamma   90.00
#
_symmetry.space_group_name_H-M   'P 1'
#
loop_
_entity.id
_entity.type
_entity.pdbx_description
1 polymer ?
#
loop_
_entity_poly.entity_id
_entity_poly.type
_entity_poly.pdbx_seq_one_letter_code
_entity_poly.pdbx_strand_id
1 'polypeptide(L)'
;MKSLIAISLVITVMCLAVFVGQISATSEPVCSYVNSQGERVFLKYFPLSKKGEDYVDFDSSGKCLKRAVCNEKYETKVENCAEYTVNCENKSHYNGVFPACCAKC
;
A
#
# COMPACT_ATOMS: atom_id res chain seq x y z
N MET A 1 39.65 43.92 0.07
CA MET A 1 38.93 43.43 -1.13
C MET A 1 39.17 41.95 -1.42
N LYS A 2 40.41 41.47 -1.57
CA LYS A 2 40.70 40.04 -1.87
C LYS A 2 40.09 39.04 -0.85
N SER A 3 40.11 39.38 0.44
CA SER A 3 39.54 38.53 1.51
C SER A 3 38.00 38.44 1.50
N LEU A 4 37.31 39.49 1.04
CA LEU A 4 35.84 39.52 0.95
C LEU A 4 35.33 38.66 -0.20
N ILE A 5 36.07 38.63 -1.31
CA ILE A 5 35.77 37.80 -2.48
C ILE A 5 35.93 36.31 -2.12
N ALA A 6 36.97 35.96 -1.37
CA ALA A 6 37.19 34.58 -0.92
C ALA A 6 36.06 34.08 0.00
N ILE A 7 35.61 34.90 0.94
CA ILE A 7 34.52 34.53 1.86
C ILE A 7 33.19 34.35 1.09
N SER A 8 32.89 35.26 0.16
CA SER A 8 31.69 35.15 -0.68
C SER A 8 31.70 33.88 -1.54
N LEU A 9 32.86 33.50 -2.09
CA LEU A 9 33.00 32.30 -2.90
C LEU A 9 32.76 31.02 -2.07
N VAL A 10 33.29 30.97 -0.83
CA VAL A 10 33.08 29.84 0.08
C VAL A 10 31.61 29.68 0.46
N ILE A 11 30.91 30.78 0.77
CA ILE A 11 29.48 30.74 1.09
C ILE A 11 28.68 30.24 -0.10
N THR A 12 29.01 30.69 -1.30
CA THR A 12 28.31 30.28 -2.53
C THR A 12 28.48 28.78 -2.80
N VAL A 13 29.70 28.26 -2.63
CA VAL A 13 30.01 26.83 -2.79
C VAL A 13 29.29 25.98 -1.73
N MET A 14 29.24 26.44 -0.47
CA MET A 14 28.50 25.74 0.59
C MET A 14 27.00 25.72 0.33
N CYS A 15 26.40 26.83 -0.12
CA CYS A 15 24.99 26.87 -0.49
C CYS A 15 24.67 25.89 -1.63
N LEU A 16 25.49 25.87 -2.69
CA LEU A 16 25.31 24.93 -3.81
C LEU A 16 25.39 23.47 -3.35
N ALA A 17 26.29 23.13 -2.43
CA ALA A 17 26.40 21.78 -1.89
C ALA A 17 25.15 21.34 -1.09
N VAL A 18 24.49 22.27 -0.39
CA VAL A 18 23.25 21.99 0.36
C VAL A 18 22.07 21.74 -0.59
N PHE A 19 21.98 22.47 -1.70
CA PHE A 19 20.90 22.28 -2.68
C PHE A 19 21.04 20.97 -3.48
N VAL A 20 22.26 20.52 -3.77
CA VAL A 20 22.48 19.25 -4.50
C VAL A 20 22.14 18.03 -3.64
N GLY A 21 22.17 18.15 -2.31
CA GLY A 21 21.81 17.09 -1.36
C GLY A 21 20.31 16.87 -1.15
N GLN A 22 19.45 17.69 -1.75
CA GLN A 22 18.00 17.47 -1.71
C GLN A 22 17.61 16.36 -2.70
N ILE A 23 18.01 15.13 -2.38
CA ILE A 23 17.50 13.93 -3.03
C ILE A 23 15.99 13.95 -2.76
N SER A 24 15.19 14.18 -3.80
CA SER A 24 13.73 14.18 -3.73
C SER A 24 13.29 12.90 -3.01
N ALA A 25 12.76 13.04 -1.80
CA ALA A 25 12.18 11.94 -1.05
C ALA A 25 11.00 11.40 -1.87
N THR A 26 11.26 10.39 -2.69
CA THR A 26 10.24 9.71 -3.47
C THR A 26 9.64 8.66 -2.54
N SER A 27 8.41 8.90 -2.10
CA SER A 27 7.66 7.92 -1.31
C SER A 27 7.50 6.64 -2.13
N GLU A 28 7.66 5.49 -1.49
CA GLU A 28 7.35 4.20 -2.12
C GLU A 28 5.89 4.23 -2.63
N PRO A 29 5.64 3.77 -3.86
CA PRO A 29 4.28 3.68 -4.38
C PRO A 29 3.43 2.71 -3.54
N VAL A 30 2.20 3.12 -3.25
CA VAL A 30 1.24 2.35 -2.47
C VAL A 30 -0.11 2.33 -3.19
N CYS A 31 -0.83 1.22 -3.04
CA CYS A 31 -2.22 1.12 -3.43
C CYS A 31 -3.11 1.76 -2.37
N SER A 32 -4.29 2.25 -2.78
CA SER A 32 -5.28 2.81 -1.85
C SER A 32 -6.63 2.14 -2.04
N TYR A 33 -7.31 1.89 -0.93
CA TYR A 33 -8.61 1.27 -0.87
C TYR A 33 -9.48 1.97 0.17
N VAL A 34 -10.79 2.10 -0.07
CA VAL A 34 -11.74 2.63 0.91
C VAL A 34 -12.64 1.49 1.38
N ASN A 35 -12.60 1.21 2.68
CA ASN A 35 -13.38 0.13 3.28
C ASN A 35 -14.87 0.50 3.42
N SER A 36 -15.68 -0.46 3.84
CA SER A 36 -17.13 -0.29 4.06
C SER A 36 -17.48 0.76 5.12
N GLN A 37 -16.53 1.10 6.00
CA GLN A 37 -16.65 2.13 7.04
C GLN A 37 -16.23 3.52 6.54
N GLY A 38 -15.77 3.64 5.29
CA GLY A 38 -15.29 4.89 4.70
C GLY A 38 -13.84 5.23 5.03
N GLU A 39 -13.10 4.33 5.69
CA GLU A 39 -11.70 4.53 6.03
C GLU A 39 -10.79 4.19 4.85
N ARG A 40 -9.74 4.99 4.68
CA ARG A 40 -8.73 4.75 3.65
C ARG A 40 -7.65 3.83 4.19
N VAL A 41 -7.46 2.70 3.52
CA VAL A 41 -6.40 1.74 3.75
C VAL A 41 -5.34 1.89 2.66
N PHE A 42 -4.07 1.84 3.05
CA PHE A 42 -2.94 1.81 2.13
C PHE A 42 -2.35 0.40 2.12
N LEU A 43 -2.11 -0.14 0.92
CA LEU A 43 -1.61 -1.49 0.72
C LEU A 43 -0.31 -1.44 -0.05
N LYS A 44 0.65 -2.27 0.35
CA LYS A 44 1.95 -2.38 -0.34
C LYS A 44 1.96 -3.55 -1.31
N TYR A 45 2.78 -3.42 -2.35
CA TYR A 45 3.25 -4.56 -3.13
C TYR A 45 4.71 -4.82 -2.75
N PHE A 46 5.03 -6.09 -2.45
CA PHE A 46 6.36 -6.54 -2.07
C PHE A 46 7.04 -7.23 -3.26
N PRO A 47 7.94 -6.55 -4.00
CA PRO A 47 8.47 -7.06 -5.27
C PRO A 47 9.33 -8.32 -5.11
N LEU A 48 10.09 -8.41 -4.02
CA LEU A 48 10.98 -9.55 -3.75
C LEU A 48 10.21 -10.87 -3.60
N SER A 49 9.05 -10.82 -2.93
CA SER A 49 8.19 -11.99 -2.76
C SER A 49 7.12 -12.13 -3.84
N LYS A 50 7.00 -11.15 -4.76
CA LYS A 50 5.91 -11.02 -5.74
C LYS A 50 4.51 -11.13 -5.12
N LYS A 51 4.32 -10.48 -3.96
CA LYS A 51 3.07 -10.56 -3.19
C LYS A 51 2.56 -9.17 -2.88
N GLY A 52 1.26 -8.96 -3.08
CA GLY A 52 0.55 -7.81 -2.55
C GLY A 52 0.15 -8.03 -1.09
N GLU A 53 0.22 -6.98 -0.29
CA GLU A 53 -0.50 -6.90 0.97
C GLU A 53 -2.00 -6.99 0.70
N ASP A 54 -2.68 -7.79 1.51
CA ASP A 54 -4.11 -8.00 1.44
C ASP A 54 -4.82 -7.33 2.61
N TYR A 55 -5.99 -6.77 2.31
CA TYR A 55 -6.92 -6.25 3.30
C TYR A 55 -8.29 -6.86 3.06
N VAL A 56 -8.87 -7.42 4.11
CA VAL A 56 -10.21 -8.01 4.07
C VAL A 56 -11.17 -7.06 4.79
N ASP A 57 -12.20 -6.64 4.08
CA ASP A 57 -13.26 -5.78 4.58
C ASP A 57 -14.38 -6.63 5.18
N PHE A 58 -14.81 -6.29 6.39
CA PHE A 58 -15.80 -7.06 7.16
C PHE A 58 -17.05 -6.22 7.41
N ASP A 59 -18.20 -6.89 7.40
CA ASP A 59 -19.42 -6.31 7.94
C ASP A 59 -19.44 -6.38 9.48
N SER A 60 -20.44 -5.73 10.07
CA SER A 60 -20.65 -5.72 11.53
C SER A 60 -20.94 -7.10 12.13
N SER A 61 -21.25 -8.09 11.30
CA SER A 61 -21.50 -9.47 11.72
C SER A 61 -20.21 -10.32 11.75
N GLY A 62 -19.08 -9.78 11.31
CA GLY A 62 -17.80 -10.49 11.19
C GLY A 62 -17.67 -11.34 9.92
N LYS A 63 -18.61 -11.20 8.97
CA LYS A 63 -18.49 -11.82 7.64
C LYS A 63 -17.73 -10.88 6.73
N CYS A 64 -16.81 -11.42 5.92
CA CYS A 64 -16.12 -10.57 4.96
C CYS A 64 -17.02 -10.22 3.77
N LEU A 65 -16.83 -9.01 3.24
CA LEU A 65 -17.55 -8.47 2.10
C LEU A 65 -16.71 -8.56 0.83
N LYS A 66 -15.45 -8.11 0.93
CA LYS A 66 -14.52 -7.97 -0.17
C LYS A 66 -13.09 -8.02 0.34
N ARG A 67 -12.17 -8.35 -0.55
CA ARG A 67 -10.72 -8.31 -0.34
C ARG A 67 -10.11 -7.32 -1.31
N ALA A 68 -9.22 -6.46 -0.81
CA ALA A 68 -8.37 -5.61 -1.62
C ALA A 68 -6.93 -6.13 -1.58
N VAL A 69 -6.25 -6.14 -2.73
CA VAL A 69 -4.83 -6.52 -2.83
C VAL A 69 -4.10 -5.57 -3.77
N CYS A 70 -2.89 -5.18 -3.41
CA CYS A 70 -2.04 -4.36 -4.28
C CYS A 70 -1.31 -5.23 -5.31
N ASN A 71 -1.46 -4.93 -6.60
CA ASN A 71 -0.78 -5.70 -7.66
C ASN A 71 0.62 -5.14 -7.98
N GLU A 72 1.36 -5.81 -8.87
CA GLU A 72 2.71 -5.41 -9.27
C GLU A 72 2.80 -4.07 -10.02
N LYS A 73 1.67 -3.59 -10.53
CA LYS A 73 1.52 -2.28 -11.19
C LYS A 73 1.12 -1.18 -10.22
N TYR A 74 1.05 -1.49 -8.91
CA TYR A 74 0.57 -0.60 -7.86
C TYR A 74 -0.88 -0.16 -8.07
N GLU A 75 -1.71 -1.07 -8.60
CA GLU A 75 -3.15 -0.90 -8.72
C GLU A 75 -3.86 -1.78 -7.69
N THR A 76 -4.91 -1.22 -7.08
CA THR A 76 -5.77 -1.97 -6.16
C THR A 76 -6.70 -2.90 -6.94
N LYS A 77 -6.53 -4.21 -6.76
CA LYS A 77 -7.52 -5.21 -7.22
C LYS A 77 -8.48 -5.51 -6.07
N VAL A 78 -9.78 -5.47 -6.35
CA VAL A 78 -10.84 -5.81 -5.39
C VAL A 78 -11.56 -7.07 -5.83
N GLU A 79 -11.72 -8.03 -4.91
CA GLU A 79 -12.40 -9.30 -5.10
C GLU A 79 -13.62 -9.35 -4.16
N ASN A 80 -14.83 -9.50 -4.69
CA ASN A 80 -16.05 -9.56 -3.86
C ASN A 80 -16.39 -10.98 -3.45
N CYS A 81 -16.98 -11.16 -2.27
CA CYS A 81 -17.50 -12.47 -1.85
C CYS A 81 -18.56 -13.04 -2.82
N ALA A 82 -19.27 -12.19 -3.57
CA ALA A 82 -20.24 -12.61 -4.58
C ALA A 82 -19.59 -13.39 -5.75
N GLU A 83 -18.28 -13.24 -5.96
CA GLU A 83 -17.53 -13.96 -7.00
C GLU A 83 -17.18 -15.39 -6.59
N TYR A 84 -17.40 -15.77 -5.32
CA TYR A 84 -17.03 -17.07 -4.77
C TYR A 84 -18.24 -17.81 -4.21
N THR A 85 -18.36 -19.10 -4.56
CA THR A 85 -19.41 -19.97 -4.02
C THR A 85 -18.91 -20.69 -2.76
N VAL A 86 -18.70 -19.92 -1.67
CA VAL A 86 -18.28 -20.48 -0.37
C VAL A 86 -19.49 -20.82 0.49
N ASN A 87 -19.50 -22.03 1.04
CA ASN A 87 -20.51 -22.53 1.97
C ASN A 87 -19.84 -23.32 3.10
N CYS A 88 -20.62 -23.76 4.10
CA CYS A 88 -20.07 -24.45 5.27
C CYS A 88 -19.45 -25.82 4.96
N GLU A 89 -19.85 -26.45 3.86
CA GLU A 89 -19.35 -27.76 3.45
C GLU A 89 -18.00 -27.64 2.75
N ASN A 90 -17.78 -26.56 1.99
CA ASN A 90 -16.58 -26.37 1.17
C ASN A 90 -15.59 -25.32 1.72
N LYS A 91 -15.93 -24.62 2.81
CA LYS A 91 -15.08 -23.58 3.42
C LYS A 91 -13.66 -24.09 3.73
N SER A 92 -13.53 -25.36 4.14
CA SER A 92 -12.26 -26.02 4.44
C SER A 92 -11.34 -26.20 3.23
N HIS A 93 -11.86 -26.09 2.00
CA HIS A 93 -11.04 -26.18 0.78
C HIS A 93 -10.25 -24.91 0.49
N TYR A 94 -10.58 -23.79 1.13
CA TYR A 94 -9.91 -22.52 0.94
C TYR A 94 -8.85 -22.30 2.02
N ASN A 95 -7.62 -22.01 1.59
CA ASN A 95 -6.54 -21.66 2.51
C ASN A 95 -6.52 -20.15 2.77
N GLY A 96 -6.38 -19.75 4.03
CA GLY A 96 -6.34 -18.34 4.44
C GLY A 96 -7.71 -17.77 4.84
N VAL A 97 -7.77 -16.45 5.05
CA VAL A 97 -8.99 -15.78 5.54
C VAL A 97 -10.03 -15.64 4.44
N PHE A 98 -9.65 -15.13 3.26
CA PHE A 98 -10.54 -14.92 2.12
C PHE A 98 -10.26 -15.96 1.01
N PRO A 99 -11.28 -16.53 0.36
CA PRO A 99 -12.71 -16.25 0.48
C PRO A 99 -13.41 -17.05 1.60
N ALA A 100 -12.71 -17.83 2.42
CA ALA A 100 -13.31 -18.68 3.45
C ALA A 100 -14.25 -17.92 4.41
N CYS A 101 -13.94 -16.66 4.73
CA CYS A 101 -14.74 -15.76 5.56
C CYS A 101 -16.06 -15.28 4.91
N CYS A 102 -16.31 -15.58 3.62
CA CYS A 102 -17.53 -15.20 2.92
C CYS A 102 -18.75 -16.01 3.38
N ALA A 103 -18.53 -17.18 3.98
CA ALA A 103 -19.57 -17.99 4.62
C ALA A 103 -19.49 -17.86 6.14
N LYS A 104 -20.63 -17.54 6.76
CA LYS A 104 -20.80 -17.57 8.21
C LYS A 104 -21.34 -18.94 8.61
N CYS A 105 -20.43 -19.70 9.20
CA CYS A 105 -20.60 -20.96 9.90
C CYS A 105 -19.91 -20.70 11.25
#